data_AF-A0A945CHJ6-F1
#
_entry.id   AF-A0A945CHJ6-F1
#
_cell.length_a   1.000
_cell.length_b   1.000
_cell.length_c   1.000
_cell.angle_alpha   90.00
_cell.angle_beta   90.00
_cell.angle_gamma   90.00
#
_symmetry.space_group_name_H-M   'P 1'
#
loop_
_entity.id
_entity.type
_entity.pdbx_description
1 polymer ?
#
loop_
_entity_poly.entity_id
_entity_poly.type
_entity_poly.pdbx_seq_one_letter_code
_entity_poly.pdbx_strand_id
1 'polypeptide(L)'
;MSRIYTETFDDGPGGWVADLRSPLPVWDGVAHCFSPWSVDANHAPPGAGYLHLLMYLITHTSSLSPTDAEQHGRNRFVENGYSTNLTNAKLTVRLRGTMDLAGPLCNYHTPVPQPDLGGSRLLILVQARIDGPPRTTANFVLTGQPLEITPEWSQQTVHLDPDPGQWTCLGARHDMTDVYGYGDIAEVLRDVNVDIIFILYPLTIVPIGEVGDIHGQWAAKDYKVDMQHLPKGLVMFDTVQIEYTA
;
A
#
# COMPACT_ATOMS: atom_id res chain seq x y z
N MET A 1 -6.63 19.22 -22.00
CA MET A 1 -5.58 19.08 -20.97
C MET A 1 -6.03 17.95 -20.06
N SER A 2 -5.19 16.92 -19.85
CA SER A 2 -5.53 15.87 -18.89
C SER A 2 -5.62 16.50 -17.50
N ARG A 3 -6.67 16.14 -16.76
CA ARG A 3 -6.95 16.70 -15.43
C ARG A 3 -6.01 16.03 -14.43
N ILE A 4 -5.27 16.81 -13.65
CA ILE A 4 -4.34 16.29 -12.63
C ILE A 4 -5.10 16.15 -11.30
N TYR A 5 -5.01 14.98 -10.65
CA TYR A 5 -5.44 14.84 -9.26
C TYR A 5 -4.33 15.35 -8.35
N THR A 6 -4.66 16.22 -7.41
CA THR A 6 -3.72 16.73 -6.39
C THR A 6 -4.40 16.71 -5.04
N GLU A 7 -3.72 16.14 -4.06
CA GLU A 7 -4.12 16.13 -2.67
C GLU A 7 -3.02 16.79 -1.83
N THR A 8 -3.36 17.92 -1.21
CA THR A 8 -2.45 18.71 -0.34
C THR A 8 -2.81 18.59 1.13
N PHE A 9 -3.87 17.86 1.47
CA PHE A 9 -4.35 17.65 2.84
C PHE A 9 -4.72 18.93 3.63
N ASP A 10 -4.67 20.11 3.02
CA ASP A 10 -5.04 21.40 3.65
C ASP A 10 -6.50 21.40 4.14
N ASP A 11 -7.37 20.72 3.39
CA ASP A 11 -8.79 20.57 3.68
C ASP A 11 -9.09 19.15 4.23
N GLY A 12 -8.18 18.61 5.04
CA GLY A 12 -8.32 17.28 5.66
C GLY A 12 -7.95 16.12 4.71
N PRO A 13 -8.29 14.88 5.06
CA PRO A 13 -7.72 13.66 4.45
C PRO A 13 -8.10 13.41 2.99
N GLY A 14 -9.14 14.06 2.46
CA GLY A 14 -9.48 13.99 1.03
C GLY A 14 -9.90 12.61 0.50
N GLY A 15 -10.30 11.72 1.40
CA GLY A 15 -10.65 10.33 1.09
C GLY A 15 -9.54 9.34 1.35
N TRP A 16 -8.34 9.80 1.72
CA TRP A 16 -7.28 8.92 2.18
C TRP A 16 -7.59 8.41 3.58
N VAL A 17 -7.34 7.13 3.79
CA VAL A 17 -7.64 6.40 5.01
C VAL A 17 -6.36 5.77 5.52
N ALA A 18 -6.16 5.77 6.84
CA ALA A 18 -5.01 5.12 7.46
C ALA A 18 -5.33 3.66 7.80
N ASP A 19 -4.37 2.77 7.52
CA ASP A 19 -4.34 1.37 7.99
C ASP A 19 -5.73 0.67 8.01
N LEU A 20 -6.11 -0.09 9.04
CA LEU A 20 -7.37 -0.82 9.19
C LEU A 20 -8.63 0.07 9.23
N ARG A 21 -8.92 0.83 8.16
CA ARG A 21 -10.03 1.80 8.07
C ARG A 21 -10.03 2.82 9.21
N SER A 22 -8.86 3.24 9.67
CA SER A 22 -8.74 4.29 10.67
C SER A 22 -8.75 5.68 10.01
N PRO A 23 -9.31 6.72 10.64
CA PRO A 23 -9.18 8.09 10.15
C PRO A 23 -7.70 8.45 9.96
N LEU A 24 -7.35 9.01 8.80
CA LEU A 24 -5.98 9.46 8.53
C LEU A 24 -5.68 10.73 9.34
N PRO A 25 -4.66 10.70 10.23
CA PRO A 25 -4.26 11.89 10.96
C PRO A 25 -3.69 12.95 10.01
N VAL A 26 -4.31 14.13 10.00
CA VAL A 26 -3.87 15.27 9.20
C VAL A 26 -3.68 16.48 10.12
N TRP A 27 -2.50 17.09 10.07
CA TRP A 27 -2.16 18.31 10.81
C TRP A 27 -1.34 19.22 9.92
N ASP A 28 -1.69 20.51 9.90
CA ASP A 28 -1.01 21.56 9.13
C ASP A 28 -0.77 21.21 7.65
N GLY A 29 -1.80 20.66 6.99
CA GLY A 29 -1.71 20.27 5.57
C GLY A 29 -0.85 19.02 5.31
N VAL A 30 -0.59 18.19 6.33
CA VAL A 30 0.27 17.01 6.21
C VAL A 30 -0.43 15.77 6.77
N ALA A 31 -0.49 14.72 5.97
CA ALA A 31 -0.91 13.39 6.39
C ALA A 31 0.22 12.68 7.17
N HIS A 32 -0.09 12.17 8.36
CA HIS A 32 0.87 11.53 9.26
C HIS A 32 0.56 10.03 9.40
N CYS A 33 1.49 9.19 8.94
CA CYS A 33 1.45 7.75 9.10
C CYS A 33 2.50 7.34 10.14
N PHE A 34 2.08 6.96 11.35
CA PHE A 34 3.00 6.55 12.42
C PHE A 34 2.81 5.09 12.80
N SER A 35 3.92 4.40 13.09
CA SER A 35 3.93 3.06 13.63
C SER A 35 3.41 3.00 15.09
N PRO A 36 2.95 1.84 15.59
CA PRO A 36 2.88 0.55 14.89
C PRO A 36 1.75 0.51 13.86
N TRP A 37 2.04 -0.04 12.67
CA TRP A 37 1.03 -0.37 11.67
C TRP A 37 0.58 -1.81 11.83
N SER A 38 -0.64 -2.09 11.39
CA SER A 38 -1.19 -3.45 11.38
C SER A 38 -0.50 -4.32 10.35
N VAL A 39 -0.39 -5.61 10.65
CA VAL A 39 0.14 -6.61 9.70
C VAL A 39 -1.00 -7.06 8.82
N ASP A 40 -0.89 -6.82 7.51
CA ASP A 40 -1.77 -7.43 6.52
C ASP A 40 -1.21 -8.81 6.12
N ALA A 41 -2.04 -9.83 6.33
CA ALA A 41 -1.75 -11.24 6.02
C ALA A 41 -2.61 -11.80 4.86
N ASN A 42 -3.37 -10.96 4.15
CA ASN A 42 -4.24 -11.36 3.04
C ASN A 42 -3.46 -12.03 1.90
N HIS A 43 -2.18 -11.68 1.76
CA HIS A 43 -1.27 -12.19 0.74
C HIS A 43 -0.11 -13.00 1.31
N ALA A 44 -0.22 -13.45 2.57
CA ALA A 44 0.77 -14.34 3.18
C ALA A 44 0.99 -15.59 2.32
N PRO A 45 2.14 -16.29 2.46
CA PRO A 45 2.43 -17.49 1.67
C PRO A 45 1.24 -18.47 1.65
N PRO A 46 0.88 -19.02 0.47
CA PRO A 46 1.64 -19.05 -0.79
C PRO A 46 1.61 -17.76 -1.63
N GLY A 47 0.92 -16.70 -1.20
CA GLY A 47 1.04 -15.38 -1.81
C GLY A 47 2.43 -14.74 -1.57
N ALA A 48 2.60 -13.51 -2.05
CA ALA A 48 3.91 -12.85 -2.07
C ALA A 48 4.39 -12.32 -0.71
N GLY A 49 3.58 -12.40 0.35
CA GLY A 49 4.00 -12.12 1.72
C GLY A 49 3.11 -11.14 2.48
N TYR A 50 3.70 -10.57 3.53
CA TYR A 50 3.04 -9.67 4.46
C TYR A 50 3.44 -8.22 4.19
N LEU A 51 2.54 -7.29 4.50
CA LEU A 51 2.76 -5.86 4.30
C LEU A 51 2.16 -5.02 5.44
N HIS A 52 2.61 -3.77 5.56
CA HIS A 52 1.93 -2.74 6.34
C HIS A 52 1.21 -1.80 5.39
N LEU A 53 -0.03 -1.41 5.72
CA LEU A 53 -0.73 -0.32 5.05
C LEU A 53 -0.44 0.97 5.82
N LEU A 54 0.10 1.97 5.13
CA LEU A 54 0.29 3.29 5.73
C LEU A 54 -0.98 4.12 5.53
N MET A 55 -1.34 4.31 4.27
CA MET A 55 -2.58 4.97 3.87
C MET A 55 -3.03 4.49 2.50
N TYR A 56 -4.33 4.54 2.24
CA TYR A 56 -4.92 4.18 0.96
C TYR A 56 -6.05 5.11 0.56
N LEU A 57 -6.31 5.15 -0.74
CA LEU A 57 -7.38 5.90 -1.37
C LEU A 57 -8.27 4.93 -2.13
N ILE A 58 -9.55 4.87 -1.77
CA ILE A 58 -10.56 4.15 -2.55
C ILE A 58 -10.81 4.94 -3.83
N THR A 59 -10.69 4.30 -4.99
CA THR A 59 -10.68 4.99 -6.28
C THR A 59 -12.01 4.94 -7.03
N HIS A 60 -12.94 4.07 -6.62
CA HIS A 60 -14.20 3.88 -7.32
C HIS A 60 -15.40 3.80 -6.37
N THR A 61 -16.54 4.32 -6.82
CA THR A 61 -17.78 4.39 -6.02
C THR A 61 -18.27 3.03 -5.55
N SER A 62 -18.10 1.98 -6.36
CA SER A 62 -18.50 0.61 -6.01
C SER A 62 -17.69 -0.01 -4.87
N SER A 63 -16.55 0.59 -4.52
CA SER A 63 -15.67 0.15 -3.42
C SER A 63 -15.88 0.97 -2.15
N LEU A 64 -16.67 2.05 -2.21
CA LEU A 64 -17.04 2.85 -1.04
C LEU A 64 -18.14 2.16 -0.23
N SER A 65 -17.97 2.14 1.09
CA SER A 65 -19.02 1.88 2.07
C SER A 65 -19.91 3.12 2.24
N PRO A 66 -21.22 2.96 2.53
CA PRO A 66 -22.09 4.09 2.88
C PRO A 66 -21.56 4.96 4.03
N THR A 67 -20.74 4.39 4.91
CA THR A 67 -20.18 5.06 6.09
C THR A 67 -18.83 5.74 5.85
N ASP A 68 -18.19 5.52 4.69
CA ASP A 68 -16.82 5.98 4.47
C ASP A 68 -16.72 7.51 4.52
N ALA A 69 -17.71 8.23 3.98
CA ALA A 69 -17.72 9.70 4.00
C ALA A 69 -17.81 10.28 5.41
N GLU A 70 -18.58 9.62 6.30
CA GLU A 70 -18.72 10.03 7.69
C GLU A 70 -17.47 9.72 8.51
N GLN A 71 -16.79 8.60 8.21
CA GLN A 71 -15.64 8.11 8.97
C GLN A 71 -14.30 8.69 8.51
N HIS A 72 -14.17 9.00 7.22
CA HIS A 72 -12.89 9.35 6.58
C HIS A 72 -12.96 10.69 5.84
N GLY A 73 -14.08 11.38 5.90
CA GLY A 73 -14.32 12.60 5.15
C GLY A 73 -14.59 12.35 3.67
N ARG A 74 -14.70 13.44 2.93
CA ARG A 74 -15.06 13.42 1.51
C ARG A 74 -13.94 12.85 0.66
N ASN A 75 -14.25 11.84 -0.15
CA ASN A 75 -13.32 11.28 -1.12
C ASN A 75 -13.25 12.16 -2.38
N ARG A 76 -12.29 13.08 -2.40
CA ARG A 76 -12.15 14.06 -3.48
C ARG A 76 -11.74 13.42 -4.80
N PHE A 77 -11.13 12.24 -4.80
CA PHE A 77 -10.82 11.52 -6.04
C PHE A 77 -12.11 11.08 -6.74
N VAL A 78 -12.97 10.38 -5.99
CA VAL A 78 -14.24 9.86 -6.49
C VAL A 78 -15.25 10.97 -6.78
N GLU A 79 -15.45 11.91 -5.84
CA GLU A 79 -16.44 12.98 -5.98
C GLU A 79 -16.19 13.87 -7.20
N ASN A 80 -14.92 14.08 -7.53
CA ASN A 80 -14.53 14.90 -8.67
C ASN A 80 -14.46 14.11 -9.98
N GLY A 81 -14.69 12.79 -9.96
CA GLY A 81 -14.66 11.95 -11.15
C GLY A 81 -13.27 11.86 -11.78
N TYR A 82 -12.22 11.72 -10.98
CA TYR A 82 -10.89 11.41 -11.49
C TYR A 82 -10.86 9.98 -12.06
N SER A 83 -10.06 9.77 -13.11
CA SER A 83 -10.01 8.50 -13.83
C SER A 83 -9.36 7.40 -13.00
N THR A 84 -9.93 6.20 -13.01
CA THR A 84 -9.34 4.96 -12.48
C THR A 84 -8.39 4.28 -13.46
N ASN A 85 -8.40 4.70 -14.74
CA ASN A 85 -7.36 4.31 -15.67
C ASN A 85 -6.07 5.06 -15.34
N LEU A 86 -5.11 4.34 -14.79
CA LEU A 86 -3.78 4.79 -14.39
C LEU A 86 -2.69 4.29 -15.33
N THR A 87 -3.04 3.71 -16.48
CA THR A 87 -2.05 3.24 -17.46
C THR A 87 -1.12 4.37 -17.88
N ASN A 88 0.17 4.19 -17.65
CA ASN A 88 1.24 5.17 -17.89
C ASN A 88 1.14 6.48 -17.10
N ALA A 89 0.26 6.55 -16.09
CA ALA A 89 0.17 7.72 -15.23
C ALA A 89 1.46 7.91 -14.43
N LYS A 90 1.73 9.17 -14.06
CA LYS A 90 2.80 9.50 -13.11
C LYS A 90 2.19 9.78 -11.75
N LEU A 91 2.65 9.07 -10.74
CA LEU A 91 2.28 9.34 -9.35
C LEU A 91 3.45 10.05 -8.68
N THR A 92 3.24 11.31 -8.32
CA THR A 92 4.24 12.15 -7.64
C THR A 92 3.83 12.37 -6.20
N VAL A 93 4.78 12.23 -5.28
CA VAL A 93 4.60 12.52 -3.86
C VAL A 93 5.64 13.51 -3.38
N ARG A 94 5.24 14.36 -2.44
CA ARG A 94 6.16 15.08 -1.57
C ARG A 94 6.07 14.50 -0.17
N LEU A 95 7.14 13.84 0.26
CA LEU A 95 7.17 13.13 1.53
C LEU A 95 8.48 13.33 2.30
N ARG A 96 8.41 13.09 3.60
CA ARG A 96 9.56 12.93 4.50
C ARG A 96 9.24 11.94 5.60
N GLY A 97 10.22 11.54 6.37
CA GLY A 97 9.99 10.70 7.53
C GLY A 97 11.26 10.28 8.24
N THR A 98 11.08 9.51 9.30
CA THR A 98 12.17 8.87 10.02
C THR A 98 11.74 7.44 10.29
N MET A 99 12.51 6.49 9.78
CA MET A 99 12.17 5.08 9.79
C MET A 99 13.33 4.24 10.30
N ASP A 100 12.98 3.27 11.14
CA ASP A 100 13.75 2.06 11.30
C ASP A 100 13.13 1.00 10.36
N LEU A 101 13.70 0.87 9.16
CA LEU A 101 13.30 -0.16 8.17
C LEU A 101 13.97 -1.51 8.45
N ALA A 102 14.86 -1.58 9.43
CA ALA A 102 15.65 -2.74 9.77
C ALA A 102 15.23 -3.27 11.15
N GLY A 103 14.25 -4.16 11.20
CA GLY A 103 14.17 -5.01 12.38
C GLY A 103 15.36 -5.97 12.39
N PRO A 104 16.26 -6.02 13.41
CA PRO A 104 16.71 -5.04 14.39
C PRO A 104 18.20 -4.60 14.18
N LEU A 105 18.51 -3.31 14.32
CA LEU A 105 19.88 -2.78 14.49
C LEU A 105 20.48 -2.99 15.90
N CYS A 106 20.16 -4.10 16.58
CA CYS A 106 20.74 -4.43 17.90
C CYS A 106 21.42 -5.79 17.99
N ASN A 107 21.45 -6.61 16.94
CA ASN A 107 22.27 -7.83 16.93
C ASN A 107 22.85 -8.06 15.54
N TYR A 108 24.12 -8.48 15.48
CA TYR A 108 24.93 -8.84 14.30
C TYR A 108 24.28 -9.94 13.42
N HIS A 109 23.14 -9.66 12.81
CA HIS A 109 22.50 -10.57 11.85
C HIS A 109 22.40 -9.85 10.52
N THR A 110 23.08 -10.42 9.54
CA THR A 110 22.89 -10.10 8.12
C THR A 110 21.44 -10.44 7.78
N PRO A 111 20.64 -9.51 7.22
CA PRO A 111 19.31 -9.82 6.72
C PRO A 111 19.40 -11.02 5.78
N VAL A 112 18.54 -12.03 5.96
CA VAL A 112 18.34 -13.03 4.91
C VAL A 112 17.50 -12.32 3.85
N PRO A 113 18.05 -12.02 2.66
CA PRO A 113 17.31 -11.29 1.65
C PRO A 113 16.10 -12.12 1.21
N GLN A 114 14.92 -11.51 1.13
CA GLN A 114 14.09 -11.85 -0.02
C GLN A 114 14.88 -11.42 -1.27
N PRO A 115 15.02 -12.28 -2.30
CA PRO A 115 16.12 -12.15 -3.26
C PRO A 115 16.16 -10.90 -4.15
N ASP A 116 15.20 -9.99 -4.11
CA ASP A 116 15.07 -8.90 -5.08
C ASP A 116 15.04 -7.47 -4.50
N LEU A 117 14.45 -7.22 -3.31
CA LEU A 117 14.28 -5.85 -2.78
C LEU A 117 15.31 -5.41 -1.72
N GLY A 118 16.02 -6.34 -1.08
CA GLY A 118 16.99 -6.02 -0.03
C GLY A 118 16.37 -5.48 1.28
N GLY A 119 15.15 -5.91 1.62
CA GLY A 119 14.42 -5.54 2.84
C GLY A 119 13.19 -4.68 2.59
N SER A 120 12.48 -4.28 3.65
CA SER A 120 11.26 -3.48 3.54
C SER A 120 11.52 -2.12 2.89
N ARG A 121 10.62 -1.70 1.99
CA ARG A 121 10.64 -0.42 1.28
C ARG A 121 9.26 0.22 1.29
N LEU A 122 9.20 1.55 1.13
CA LEU A 122 7.95 2.25 0.83
C LEU A 122 7.63 2.07 -0.65
N LEU A 123 6.46 1.52 -0.93
CA LEU A 123 6.03 1.12 -2.26
C LEU A 123 4.59 1.53 -2.52
N ILE A 124 4.25 1.62 -3.81
CA ILE A 124 2.85 1.74 -4.26
C ILE A 124 2.27 0.35 -4.46
N LEU A 125 1.06 0.15 -3.97
CA LEU A 125 0.21 -0.98 -4.30
C LEU A 125 -1.05 -0.47 -5.00
N VAL A 126 -1.45 -1.12 -6.09
CA VAL A 126 -2.71 -0.89 -6.79
C VAL A 126 -3.60 -2.13 -6.72
N GLN A 127 -4.91 -1.92 -6.57
CA GLN A 127 -5.90 -2.97 -6.52
C GLN A 127 -7.00 -2.75 -7.56
N ALA A 128 -7.39 -3.83 -8.22
CA ALA A 128 -8.54 -3.85 -9.12
C ALA A 128 -9.31 -5.16 -8.99
N ARG A 129 -10.64 -5.07 -9.10
CA ARG A 129 -11.49 -6.22 -9.39
C ARG A 129 -11.48 -6.49 -10.89
N ILE A 130 -11.11 -7.71 -11.25
CA ILE A 130 -11.10 -8.22 -12.62
C ILE A 130 -12.27 -9.19 -12.76
N ASP A 131 -13.19 -8.90 -13.68
CA ASP A 131 -14.41 -9.69 -13.92
C ASP A 131 -14.19 -10.88 -14.90
N GLY A 132 -13.00 -10.99 -15.49
CA GLY A 132 -12.64 -12.11 -16.37
C GLY A 132 -12.59 -13.46 -15.62
N PRO A 133 -12.60 -14.61 -16.30
CA PRO A 133 -12.42 -15.91 -15.66
C PRO A 133 -10.93 -16.23 -15.44
N PRO A 134 -10.44 -16.43 -14.19
CA PRO A 134 -11.18 -16.40 -12.94
C PRO A 134 -11.38 -14.97 -12.40
N ARG A 135 -12.58 -14.71 -11.86
CA ARG A 135 -12.90 -13.42 -11.25
C ARG A 135 -12.04 -13.26 -10.01
N THR A 136 -11.40 -12.12 -9.84
CA THR A 136 -10.51 -11.90 -8.70
C THR A 136 -10.34 -10.43 -8.37
N THR A 137 -9.84 -10.15 -7.16
CA THR A 137 -9.28 -8.86 -6.80
C THR A 137 -7.76 -8.96 -6.90
N ALA A 138 -7.20 -8.45 -7.98
CA ALA A 138 -5.77 -8.48 -8.21
C ALA A 138 -5.08 -7.35 -7.45
N ASN A 139 -3.94 -7.69 -6.84
CA ASN A 139 -3.15 -6.81 -6.01
C ASN A 139 -1.72 -6.78 -6.55
N PHE A 140 -1.21 -5.60 -6.87
CA PHE A 140 0.12 -5.44 -7.44
C PHE A 140 0.91 -4.37 -6.71
N VAL A 141 2.15 -4.70 -6.36
CA VAL A 141 3.10 -3.78 -5.74
C VAL A 141 4.13 -3.36 -6.79
N LEU A 142 4.37 -2.06 -6.94
CA LEU A 142 5.36 -1.50 -7.87
C LEU A 142 6.77 -1.63 -7.27
N THR A 143 7.30 -2.85 -7.27
CA THR A 143 8.59 -3.20 -6.64
C THR A 143 9.80 -2.64 -7.37
N GLY A 144 9.70 -2.34 -8.66
CA GLY A 144 10.77 -1.75 -9.47
C GLY A 144 11.09 -0.28 -9.14
N GLN A 145 10.20 0.43 -8.43
CA GLN A 145 10.31 1.89 -8.20
C GLN A 145 10.02 2.24 -6.72
N PRO A 146 10.88 1.85 -5.77
CA PRO A 146 10.73 2.20 -4.36
C PRO A 146 10.83 3.71 -4.13
N LEU A 147 10.03 4.21 -3.18
CA LEU A 147 10.11 5.57 -2.67
C LEU A 147 11.07 5.62 -1.48
N GLU A 148 11.94 6.60 -1.46
CA GLU A 148 12.89 6.82 -0.37
C GLU A 148 12.27 7.65 0.75
N ILE A 149 12.34 7.17 1.99
CA ILE A 149 11.94 7.97 3.15
C ILE A 149 13.18 8.63 3.72
N THR A 150 13.25 9.97 3.61
CA THR A 150 14.37 10.76 4.17
C THR A 150 13.86 11.76 5.21
N PRO A 151 14.71 12.23 6.15
CA PRO A 151 14.30 13.23 7.14
C PRO A 151 13.83 14.55 6.53
N GLU A 152 14.34 14.89 5.36
CA GLU A 152 13.98 16.11 4.63
C GLU A 152 12.85 15.87 3.64
N TRP A 153 12.13 16.94 3.33
CA TRP A 153 11.12 16.89 2.28
C TRP A 153 11.76 16.61 0.94
N SER A 154 11.29 15.55 0.29
CA SER A 154 11.70 15.16 -1.05
C SER A 154 10.47 14.99 -1.92
N GLN A 155 10.58 15.43 -3.18
CA GLN A 155 9.59 15.12 -4.19
C GLN A 155 10.09 13.95 -5.03
N GLN A 156 9.26 12.93 -5.18
CA GLN A 156 9.59 11.70 -5.90
C GLN A 156 8.43 11.30 -6.80
N THR A 157 8.75 10.72 -7.94
CA THR A 157 7.76 10.32 -8.94
C THR A 157 8.00 8.88 -9.32
N VAL A 158 6.92 8.09 -9.36
CA VAL A 158 6.90 6.75 -9.94
C VAL A 158 6.03 6.74 -11.19
N HIS A 159 6.35 5.82 -12.09
CA HIS A 159 5.64 5.61 -13.35
C HIS A 159 4.78 4.35 -13.24
N LEU A 160 3.48 4.51 -13.49
CA LEU A 160 2.53 3.39 -13.48
C LEU A 160 2.48 2.75 -14.88
N ASP A 161 3.62 2.22 -15.32
CA ASP A 161 3.74 1.54 -16.61
C ASP A 161 3.32 0.06 -16.50
N PRO A 162 2.77 -0.55 -17.57
CA PRO A 162 2.30 -1.92 -17.53
C PRO A 162 3.41 -2.97 -17.76
N ASP A 163 4.69 -2.66 -17.55
CA ASP A 163 5.77 -3.66 -17.63
C ASP A 163 5.68 -4.63 -16.43
N PRO A 164 5.33 -5.91 -16.60
CA PRO A 164 5.24 -6.85 -15.49
C PRO A 164 6.57 -7.02 -14.74
N GLY A 165 7.72 -6.66 -15.33
CA GLY A 165 9.02 -6.67 -14.65
C GLY A 165 9.15 -5.62 -13.55
N GLN A 166 8.31 -4.58 -13.53
CA GLN A 166 8.29 -3.55 -12.49
C GLN A 166 7.37 -3.90 -11.31
N TRP A 167 6.55 -4.94 -11.43
CA TRP A 167 5.46 -5.22 -10.51
C TRP A 167 5.49 -6.63 -9.94
N THR A 168 5.21 -6.73 -8.64
CA THR A 168 4.98 -8.01 -7.97
C THR A 168 3.48 -8.21 -7.76
N CYS A 169 2.92 -9.23 -8.41
CA CYS A 169 1.56 -9.67 -8.12
C CYS A 169 1.52 -10.39 -6.77
N LEU A 170 0.69 -9.93 -5.85
CA LEU A 170 0.67 -10.46 -4.49
C LEU A 170 0.02 -11.85 -4.37
N GLY A 171 -0.81 -12.25 -5.33
CA GLY A 171 -1.57 -13.49 -5.24
C GLY A 171 -2.48 -13.51 -4.01
N ALA A 172 -2.61 -14.66 -3.35
CA ALA A 172 -3.48 -14.81 -2.20
C ALA A 172 -2.87 -15.73 -1.14
N ARG A 173 -3.21 -15.49 0.13
CA ARG A 173 -3.13 -16.51 1.17
C ARG A 173 -4.02 -17.69 0.81
N HIS A 174 -3.67 -18.87 1.32
CA HIS A 174 -4.32 -20.14 1.03
C HIS A 174 -5.84 -20.15 1.29
N ASP A 175 -6.35 -19.35 2.22
CA ASP A 175 -7.76 -19.23 2.56
C ASP A 175 -8.43 -17.95 2.05
N MET A 176 -7.73 -17.17 1.23
CA MET A 176 -8.23 -15.93 0.60
C MET A 176 -8.36 -16.05 -0.92
N THR A 177 -8.21 -17.26 -1.48
CA THR A 177 -8.23 -17.53 -2.93
C THR A 177 -9.57 -17.25 -3.60
N ASP A 178 -10.66 -17.18 -2.84
CA ASP A 178 -11.98 -16.82 -3.36
C ASP A 178 -12.14 -15.31 -3.59
N VAL A 179 -11.22 -14.50 -3.02
CA VAL A 179 -11.25 -13.03 -3.09
C VAL A 179 -10.08 -12.51 -3.90
N TYR A 180 -8.88 -12.98 -3.61
CA TYR A 180 -7.62 -12.52 -4.19
C TYR A 180 -7.00 -13.59 -5.10
N GLY A 181 -6.15 -13.16 -6.02
CA GLY A 181 -5.53 -14.03 -7.00
C GLY A 181 -4.53 -13.28 -7.87
N TYR A 182 -4.05 -13.97 -8.90
CA TYR A 182 -3.16 -13.42 -9.89
C TYR A 182 -3.95 -12.74 -11.02
N GLY A 183 -3.36 -11.72 -11.64
CA GLY A 183 -3.96 -11.00 -12.77
C GLY A 183 -2.91 -10.50 -13.75
N ASP A 184 -3.33 -9.69 -14.72
CA ASP A 184 -2.47 -8.94 -15.63
C ASP A 184 -2.39 -7.48 -15.16
N ILE A 185 -1.19 -6.96 -14.94
CA ILE A 185 -0.99 -5.56 -14.52
C ILE A 185 -1.55 -4.56 -15.53
N ALA A 186 -1.53 -4.88 -16.82
CA ALA A 186 -2.11 -4.01 -17.85
C ALA A 186 -3.64 -3.91 -17.73
N GLU A 187 -4.30 -4.95 -17.24
CA GLU A 187 -5.73 -4.91 -16.94
C GLU A 187 -6.01 -4.13 -15.65
N VAL A 188 -5.19 -4.35 -14.61
CA VAL A 188 -5.30 -3.64 -13.33
C VAL A 188 -5.13 -2.13 -13.52
N LEU A 189 -4.09 -1.70 -14.24
CA LEU A 189 -3.84 -0.27 -14.48
C LEU A 189 -4.88 0.39 -15.40
N ARG A 190 -5.58 -0.39 -16.23
CA ARG A 190 -6.66 0.14 -17.08
C ARG A 190 -7.87 0.58 -16.26
N ASP A 191 -8.08 -0.04 -15.11
CA ASP A 191 -9.17 0.29 -14.19
C ASP A 191 -8.80 -0.10 -12.75
N VAL A 192 -8.01 0.74 -12.08
CA VAL A 192 -7.72 0.61 -10.65
C VAL A 192 -8.98 1.00 -9.88
N ASN A 193 -9.93 0.07 -9.77
CA ASN A 193 -11.30 0.31 -9.27
C ASN A 193 -11.52 -0.12 -7.80
N VAL A 194 -10.44 -0.41 -7.09
CA VAL A 194 -10.47 -0.68 -5.65
C VAL A 194 -9.69 0.41 -4.96
N ASP A 195 -8.37 0.26 -4.85
CA ASP A 195 -7.54 1.10 -3.99
C ASP A 195 -6.20 1.45 -4.66
N ILE A 196 -5.67 2.65 -4.34
CA ILE A 196 -4.24 2.98 -4.40
C ILE A 196 -3.73 3.04 -2.97
N ILE A 197 -2.63 2.34 -2.67
CA ILE A 197 -2.14 2.14 -1.30
C ILE A 197 -0.64 2.46 -1.23
N PHE A 198 -0.23 3.22 -0.22
CA PHE A 198 1.17 3.29 0.20
C PHE A 198 1.44 2.22 1.25
N ILE A 199 2.42 1.36 1.01
CA ILE A 199 2.72 0.20 1.85
C ILE A 199 4.20 0.12 2.25
N LEU A 200 4.47 -0.63 3.32
CA LEU A 200 5.81 -1.18 3.57
C LEU A 200 5.82 -2.67 3.24
N TYR A 201 6.68 -3.07 2.30
CA TYR A 201 6.82 -4.44 1.83
C TYR A 201 8.26 -4.72 1.36
N PRO A 202 8.76 -5.97 1.50
CA PRO A 202 8.16 -7.10 2.22
C PRO A 202 8.37 -7.00 3.73
N LEU A 203 7.49 -7.60 4.53
CA LEU A 203 7.70 -7.77 5.97
C LEU A 203 8.25 -9.15 6.31
N THR A 204 9.13 -9.19 7.31
CA THR A 204 9.58 -10.45 7.94
C THR A 204 8.79 -10.68 9.22
N ILE A 205 7.87 -11.65 9.22
CA ILE A 205 7.04 -11.97 10.37
C ILE A 205 7.79 -12.88 11.33
N VAL A 206 7.94 -12.42 12.57
CA VAL A 206 8.52 -13.19 13.68
C VAL A 206 7.44 -13.35 14.74
N PRO A 207 7.00 -14.58 15.08
CA PRO A 207 6.01 -14.79 16.13
C PRO A 207 6.63 -14.62 17.53
N ILE A 208 5.82 -14.17 18.50
CA ILE A 208 6.15 -14.25 19.92
C ILE A 208 5.77 -15.64 20.41
N GLY A 209 6.76 -16.51 20.60
CA GLY A 209 6.59 -17.90 21.02
C GLY A 209 6.53 -18.88 19.85
N GLU A 210 6.27 -20.15 20.16
CA GLU A 210 6.21 -21.22 19.15
C GLU A 210 4.88 -21.18 18.40
N VAL A 211 4.96 -21.16 17.07
CA VAL A 211 3.82 -21.23 16.15
C VAL A 211 4.12 -22.33 15.13
N GLY A 212 3.25 -23.34 15.07
CA GLY A 212 3.50 -24.52 14.22
C GLY A 212 3.52 -24.20 12.73
N ASP A 213 2.48 -23.51 12.23
CA ASP A 213 2.41 -23.00 10.87
C ASP A 213 2.13 -21.49 10.88
N ILE A 214 3.17 -20.71 10.59
CA ILE A 214 3.17 -19.23 10.58
C ILE A 214 2.29 -18.68 9.46
N HIS A 215 2.22 -19.37 8.31
CA HIS A 215 1.49 -18.91 7.12
C HIS A 215 0.09 -19.52 7.04
N GLY A 216 -0.09 -20.70 7.64
CA GLY A 216 -1.38 -21.34 7.90
C GLY A 216 -2.27 -20.55 8.85
N GLN A 217 -1.69 -19.76 9.77
CA GLN A 217 -2.42 -18.91 10.72
C GLN A 217 -2.32 -17.43 10.36
N TRP A 218 -3.29 -16.63 10.79
CA TRP A 218 -3.29 -15.19 10.54
C TRP A 218 -2.37 -14.46 11.53
N ALA A 219 -1.29 -13.89 11.00
CA ALA A 219 -0.39 -13.04 11.77
C ALA A 219 -1.16 -11.87 12.42
N ALA A 220 -0.82 -11.56 13.67
CA ALA A 220 -1.43 -10.51 14.49
C ALA A 220 -2.91 -10.70 14.88
N LYS A 221 -3.58 -11.76 14.41
CA LYS A 221 -4.91 -12.19 14.92
C LYS A 221 -4.84 -13.51 15.66
N ASP A 222 -4.29 -14.55 15.04
CA ASP A 222 -4.26 -15.90 15.61
C ASP A 222 -3.03 -16.10 16.51
N TYR A 223 -1.94 -15.39 16.23
CA TYR A 223 -0.76 -15.33 17.07
C TYR A 223 -0.18 -13.91 17.16
N LYS A 224 0.55 -13.65 18.23
CA LYS A 224 1.23 -12.36 18.44
C LYS A 224 2.49 -12.29 17.59
N VAL A 225 2.65 -11.18 16.89
CA VAL A 225 3.87 -10.87 16.12
C VAL A 225 4.81 -10.02 16.99
N ASP A 226 6.10 -10.30 16.91
CA ASP A 226 7.12 -9.47 17.53
C ASP A 226 7.33 -8.21 16.69
N MET A 227 6.63 -7.14 17.10
CA MET A 227 6.67 -5.85 16.43
C MET A 227 8.07 -5.21 16.43
N GLN A 228 9.02 -5.69 17.24
CA GLN A 228 10.40 -5.18 17.22
C GLN A 228 11.13 -5.48 15.91
N HIS A 229 10.71 -6.55 15.23
CA HIS A 229 11.26 -7.00 13.95
C HIS A 229 10.60 -6.34 12.73
N LEU A 230 9.55 -5.55 12.94
CA LEU A 230 8.85 -4.87 11.86
C LEU A 230 9.31 -3.42 11.71
N PRO A 231 9.17 -2.84 10.50
CA PRO A 231 9.43 -1.43 10.27
C PRO A 231 8.63 -0.54 11.23
N LYS A 232 9.28 0.50 11.75
CA LYS A 232 8.67 1.46 12.67
C LYS A 232 9.21 2.86 12.44
N GLY A 233 8.40 3.86 12.75
CA GLY A 233 8.74 5.26 12.51
C GLY A 233 7.54 6.11 12.12
N LEU A 234 7.83 7.20 11.42
CA LEU A 234 6.88 8.18 10.94
C LEU A 234 7.15 8.47 9.47
N VAL A 235 6.09 8.41 8.66
CA VAL A 235 6.08 8.89 7.27
C VAL A 235 5.04 10.00 7.17
N MET A 236 5.44 11.12 6.60
CA MET A 236 4.60 12.29 6.39
C MET A 236 4.45 12.55 4.91
N PHE A 237 3.21 12.72 4.44
CA PHE A 237 2.88 13.10 3.08
C PHE A 237 2.31 14.50 3.08
N ASP A 238 2.95 15.39 2.33
CA ASP A 238 2.51 16.77 2.13
C ASP A 238 1.72 16.91 0.84
N THR A 239 2.07 16.16 -0.20
CA THR A 239 1.29 16.15 -1.43
C THR A 239 1.30 14.78 -2.08
N VAL A 240 0.16 14.37 -2.63
CA VAL A 240 0.04 13.25 -3.58
C VAL A 240 -0.59 13.78 -4.86
N GLN A 241 0.03 13.49 -6.00
CA GLN A 241 -0.40 13.95 -7.32
C GLN A 241 -0.43 12.80 -8.33
N ILE A 242 -1.47 12.75 -9.15
CA ILE A 242 -1.58 11.81 -10.27
C ILE A 242 -1.75 12.60 -11.56
N GLU A 243 -0.77 12.46 -12.45
CA GLU A 243 -0.79 13.03 -13.80
C GLU A 243 -1.12 11.94 -14.81
N TYR A 244 -2.24 12.09 -15.50
CA TYR A 244 -2.71 11.14 -16.50
C TYR A 244 -2.09 11.44 -17.87
N THR A 245 -1.74 10.38 -18.59
CA THR A 245 -1.41 10.50 -20.02
C THR A 245 -2.66 10.89 -20.80
N ALA A 246 -2.46 11.75 -21.81
CA ALA A 246 -3.51 12.21 -22.71
C ALA A 246 -3.99 11.13 -23.68
#